data_AF-A0A420UTF6-F1
#
_entry.id   AF-A0A420UTF6-F1
#
_cell.length_a   1.000
_cell.length_b   1.000
_cell.length_c   1.000
_cell.angle_alpha   90.00
_cell.angle_beta   90.00
_cell.angle_gamma   90.00
#
_symmetry.space_group_name_H-M   'P 1'
#
loop_
_entity.id
_entity.type
_entity.pdbx_description
1 polymer ?
#
loop_
_entity_poly.entity_id
_entity_poly.type
_entity_poly.pdbx_seq_one_letter_code
_entity_poly.pdbx_strand_id
1 'polypeptide(L)'
;VQPWEYVIILGAAIGAFIIGNQGAVLKGTIGVIGKIFMGPAYKKQAYLELLGMQFAMYKLVQAKGILALEQHVENPKNSTLFNAFPTFAKNHHAVEFVCDYMRMVTLGSNNVHEMEALMDEELETHHQEQERMVGAFQSLADGTPAL
;
A
#
# COMPACT_ATOMS: atom_id res chain seq x y z
N VAL A 1 4.27 -33.17 24.37
CA VAL A 1 3.02 -32.95 23.60
C VAL A 1 3.11 -33.78 22.35
N GLN A 2 2.19 -34.70 22.15
CA GLN A 2 2.32 -35.70 21.08
C GLN A 2 1.79 -35.12 19.75
N PRO A 3 2.37 -35.47 18.58
CA PRO A 3 2.01 -34.86 17.29
C PRO A 3 0.51 -34.94 16.96
N TRP A 4 -0.18 -35.96 17.47
CA TRP A 4 -1.60 -36.19 17.26
C TRP A 4 -2.50 -35.24 18.07
N GLU A 5 -2.08 -34.79 19.25
CA GLU A 5 -2.83 -33.81 20.06
C GLU A 5 -2.89 -32.47 19.32
N TYR A 6 -1.80 -32.06 18.68
CA TYR A 6 -1.79 -30.85 17.86
C TYR A 6 -2.77 -30.95 16.70
N VAL A 7 -2.82 -32.08 15.98
CA VAL A 7 -3.74 -32.25 14.84
C VAL A 7 -5.20 -32.21 15.29
N ILE A 8 -5.53 -32.81 16.43
CA ILE A 8 -6.89 -32.83 16.97
C ILE A 8 -7.29 -31.43 17.45
N ILE A 9 -6.43 -30.74 18.20
CA ILE A 9 -6.73 -29.40 18.73
C ILE A 9 -6.87 -28.38 17.57
N LEU A 10 -5.96 -28.42 16.60
CA LEU A 10 -5.96 -27.50 15.46
C LEU A 10 -7.12 -27.82 14.50
N GLY A 11 -7.42 -29.11 14.28
CA GLY A 11 -8.55 -29.55 13.46
C GLY A 11 -9.91 -29.22 14.08
N ALA A 12 -10.06 -29.40 15.39
CA ALA A 12 -11.28 -29.03 16.12
C ALA A 12 -11.49 -27.50 16.15
N ALA A 13 -10.41 -26.72 16.32
CA ALA A 13 -10.48 -25.26 16.28
C ALA A 13 -10.88 -24.73 14.89
N ILE A 14 -10.29 -25.26 13.81
CA ILE A 14 -10.66 -24.90 12.44
C ILE A 14 -12.09 -25.34 12.11
N GLY A 15 -12.50 -26.53 12.55
CA GLY A 15 -13.86 -27.04 12.36
C GLY A 15 -14.91 -26.18 13.07
N ALA A 16 -14.69 -25.83 14.33
CA ALA A 16 -15.55 -24.93 15.09
C ALA A 16 -15.61 -23.53 14.46
N PHE A 17 -14.46 -23.03 13.96
CA PHE A 17 -14.38 -21.74 13.29
C PHE A 17 -15.17 -21.70 11.97
N ILE A 18 -15.13 -22.77 11.16
CA ILE A 18 -15.89 -22.86 9.91
C ILE A 18 -17.40 -22.97 10.17
N ILE A 19 -17.81 -23.70 11.21
CA ILE A 19 -19.22 -23.91 11.53
C ILE A 19 -19.83 -22.67 12.21
N GLY A 20 -19.06 -21.94 13.03
CA GLY A 20 -19.52 -20.77 13.77
C GLY A 20 -19.54 -19.46 12.99
N ASN A 21 -18.87 -19.37 11.83
CA ASN A 21 -18.70 -18.11 11.09
C ASN A 21 -19.34 -18.13 9.69
N GLN A 22 -19.89 -16.98 9.28
CA GLN A 22 -20.48 -16.81 7.96
C GLN A 22 -19.41 -16.77 6.86
N GLY A 23 -19.76 -17.17 5.63
CA GLY A 23 -18.80 -17.33 4.53
C GLY A 23 -18.00 -16.07 4.14
N ALA A 24 -18.46 -14.87 4.48
CA ALA A 24 -17.72 -13.63 4.30
C ALA A 24 -16.52 -13.52 5.26
N VAL A 25 -16.70 -13.90 6.52
CA VAL A 25 -15.65 -13.91 7.55
C VAL A 25 -14.58 -14.94 7.21
N LEU A 26 -14.99 -16.13 6.76
CA LEU A 26 -14.07 -17.20 6.36
C LEU A 26 -13.15 -16.78 5.20
N LYS A 27 -13.70 -16.08 4.19
CA LYS A 27 -12.91 -15.52 3.09
C LYS A 27 -11.96 -14.42 3.56
N GLY A 28 -12.40 -13.57 4.48
CA GLY A 28 -11.57 -12.54 5.09
C GLY A 28 -10.37 -13.11 5.83
N THR A 29 -10.58 -14.13 6.68
CA THR A 29 -9.52 -14.78 7.45
C THR A 29 -8.47 -15.46 6.55
N ILE A 30 -8.89 -16.12 5.47
CA ILE A 30 -7.96 -16.70 4.50
C ILE A 30 -7.12 -15.61 3.82
N GLY A 31 -7.71 -14.46 3.49
CA GLY A 31 -7.00 -13.32 2.92
C GLY A 31 -5.95 -12.73 3.87
N VAL A 32 -6.26 -12.65 5.16
CA VAL A 32 -5.34 -12.14 6.20
C VAL A 32 -4.22 -13.13 6.49
N ILE A 33 -4.52 -14.43 6.61
CA ILE A 33 -3.50 -15.48 6.75
C ILE A 33 -2.53 -15.45 5.57
N GLY A 34 -3.04 -15.25 4.35
CA GLY A 34 -2.21 -15.05 3.16
C GLY A 34 -1.25 -13.85 3.31
N LYS A 35 -1.73 -12.71 3.79
CA LYS A 35 -0.90 -11.52 4.02
C LYS A 35 0.16 -11.72 5.12
N ILE A 36 -0.17 -12.43 6.19
CA ILE A 36 0.78 -12.76 7.28
C ILE A 36 1.90 -13.67 6.75
N PHE A 37 1.57 -14.67 5.92
CA PHE A 37 2.56 -15.57 5.31
C PHE A 37 3.40 -14.91 4.21
N MET A 38 2.88 -13.87 3.53
CA MET A 38 3.61 -13.15 2.47
C MET A 38 4.73 -12.22 3.00
N GLY A 39 4.76 -11.95 4.31
CA GLY A 39 5.79 -11.13 4.95
C GLY A 39 5.61 -9.62 4.73
N PRO A 40 6.56 -8.77 5.17
CA PRO A 40 6.43 -7.32 5.09
C PRO A 40 6.25 -6.86 3.64
N ALA A 41 5.24 -6.00 3.43
CA ALA A 41 4.84 -5.51 2.11
C ALA A 41 5.99 -4.83 1.33
N TYR A 42 6.97 -4.27 2.04
CA TYR A 42 8.13 -3.61 1.45
C TYR A 42 9.43 -4.15 2.05
N LYS A 43 10.33 -4.63 1.18
CA LYS A 43 11.69 -5.07 1.56
C LYS A 43 12.68 -3.92 1.35
N LYS A 44 13.89 -4.03 1.92
CA LYS A 44 14.99 -3.05 1.74
C LYS A 44 15.19 -2.61 0.28
N GLN A 45 15.02 -3.53 -0.67
CA GLN A 45 15.14 -3.25 -2.10
C GLN A 45 14.12 -2.21 -2.58
N ALA A 46 12.89 -2.24 -2.08
CA ALA A 46 11.84 -1.29 -2.45
C ALA A 46 12.19 0.15 -2.02
N TYR A 47 12.80 0.30 -0.84
CA TYR A 47 13.29 1.61 -0.37
C TYR A 47 14.43 2.14 -1.24
N LEU A 48 15.42 1.30 -1.56
CA LEU A 48 16.52 1.70 -2.44
C LEU A 48 16.02 2.10 -3.83
N GLU A 49 15.01 1.39 -4.33
CA GLU A 49 14.39 1.66 -5.61
C GLU A 49 13.59 2.98 -5.60
N LEU A 50 12.86 3.25 -4.51
CA LEU A 50 12.17 4.53 -4.29
C LEU A 50 13.14 5.72 -4.25
N LEU A 51 14.23 5.60 -3.47
CA LEU A 51 15.27 6.64 -3.42
C LEU A 51 15.94 6.84 -4.79
N GLY A 52 16.21 5.74 -5.50
CA GLY A 52 16.76 5.78 -6.85
C GLY A 52 15.83 6.49 -7.85
N MET A 53 14.52 6.24 -7.76
CA MET A 53 13.50 6.90 -8.57
C MET A 53 13.45 8.40 -8.31
N GLN A 54 13.40 8.82 -7.03
CA GLN A 54 13.44 10.23 -6.66
C GLN A 54 14.70 10.93 -7.16
N PHE A 55 15.87 10.29 -7.00
CA PHE A 55 17.12 10.83 -7.52
C PHE A 55 17.10 11.00 -9.04
N ALA A 56 16.63 10.01 -9.78
CA ALA A 56 16.53 10.08 -11.23
C ALA A 56 15.57 11.20 -11.69
N MET A 57 14.45 11.38 -10.97
CA MET A 57 13.50 12.45 -11.18
C MET A 57 14.12 13.84 -10.95
N TYR A 58 14.78 14.06 -9.80
CA TYR A 58 15.45 15.33 -9.50
C TYR A 58 16.57 15.64 -10.49
N LYS A 59 17.34 14.62 -10.90
CA LYS A 59 18.38 14.78 -11.92
C LYS A 59 17.79 15.18 -13.27
N LEU A 60 16.62 14.64 -13.63
CA LEU A 60 15.91 15.01 -14.86
C LEU A 60 15.45 16.47 -14.80
N VAL A 61 14.88 16.91 -13.67
CA VAL A 61 14.49 18.31 -13.44
C VAL A 61 15.70 19.24 -13.52
N GLN A 62 16.82 18.86 -12.89
CA GLN A 62 18.03 19.66 -12.92
C GLN A 62 18.62 19.78 -14.35
N ALA A 63 18.53 18.71 -15.14
CA ALA A 63 19.12 18.67 -16.48
C ALA A 63 18.24 19.30 -17.58
N LYS A 64 16.92 19.12 -17.50
CA LYS A 64 15.98 19.51 -18.57
C LYS A 64 14.89 20.50 -18.12
N GLY A 65 14.90 20.89 -16.86
CA GLY A 65 13.87 21.73 -16.26
C GLY A 65 12.63 20.95 -15.84
N ILE A 66 11.72 21.64 -15.15
CA ILE A 66 10.52 21.03 -14.55
C ILE A 66 9.49 20.58 -15.59
N LEU A 67 9.39 21.26 -16.74
CA LEU A 67 8.50 20.87 -17.84
C LEU A 67 8.82 19.48 -18.39
N ALA A 68 10.07 19.03 -18.30
CA ALA A 68 10.43 17.69 -18.75
C ALA A 68 9.71 16.58 -17.97
N LEU A 69 9.17 16.88 -16.77
CA LEU A 69 8.36 15.95 -15.98
C LEU A 69 6.92 15.82 -16.47
N GLU A 70 6.35 16.79 -17.17
CA GLU A 70 4.93 16.76 -17.58
C GLU A 70 4.58 15.45 -18.30
N GLN A 71 5.39 15.06 -19.29
CA GLN A 71 5.19 13.81 -20.04
C GLN A 71 5.23 12.54 -19.16
N HIS A 72 5.99 12.58 -18.05
CA HIS A 72 6.15 11.47 -17.14
C HIS A 72 5.00 11.40 -16.13
N VAL A 73 4.48 12.55 -15.67
CA VAL A 73 3.40 12.63 -14.67
C VAL A 73 2.00 12.54 -15.28
N GLU A 74 1.83 12.95 -16.54
CA GLU A 74 0.58 12.78 -17.29
C GLU A 74 0.38 11.33 -17.76
N ASN A 75 1.47 10.64 -18.10
CA ASN A 75 1.43 9.27 -18.60
C ASN A 75 2.39 8.34 -17.83
N PRO A 76 2.15 8.10 -16.52
CA PRO A 76 3.07 7.32 -15.69
C PRO A 76 3.29 5.88 -16.15
N LYS A 77 2.27 5.26 -16.77
CA LYS A 77 2.36 3.87 -17.30
C LYS A 77 3.35 3.73 -18.45
N ASN A 78 3.46 4.76 -19.29
CA ASN A 78 4.38 4.78 -20.43
C ASN A 78 5.69 5.52 -20.12
N SER A 79 5.86 5.98 -18.88
CA SER A 79 7.01 6.76 -18.45
C SER A 79 8.27 5.90 -18.41
N THR A 80 9.26 6.24 -19.22
CA THR A 80 10.58 5.59 -19.18
C THR A 80 11.29 5.83 -17.83
N LEU A 81 10.95 6.91 -17.12
CA LEU A 81 11.45 7.20 -15.78
C LEU A 81 10.93 6.18 -14.77
N PHE A 82 9.62 5.97 -14.71
CA PHE A 82 9.03 5.05 -13.72
C PHE A 82 9.22 3.58 -14.11
N ASN A 83 9.22 3.25 -15.41
CA ASN A 83 9.46 1.89 -15.87
C ASN A 83 10.88 1.37 -15.58
N ALA A 84 11.85 2.26 -15.31
CA ALA A 84 13.17 1.88 -14.81
C ALA A 84 13.14 1.35 -13.36
N PHE A 85 12.04 1.57 -12.63
CA PHE A 85 11.83 1.21 -11.23
C PHE A 85 10.54 0.37 -11.08
N PRO A 86 10.57 -0.93 -11.47
CA PRO A 86 9.38 -1.78 -11.53
C PRO A 86 8.68 -2.04 -10.17
N THR A 87 9.39 -2.06 -9.05
CA THR A 87 8.79 -2.20 -7.71
C THR A 87 7.98 -0.96 -7.35
N PHE A 88 8.47 0.23 -7.73
CA PHE A 88 7.73 1.48 -7.59
C PHE A 88 6.56 1.54 -8.57
N ALA A 89 6.79 1.26 -9.85
CA ALA A 89 5.76 1.32 -10.90
C ALA A 89 4.57 0.37 -10.67
N LYS A 90 4.78 -0.75 -9.95
CA LYS A 90 3.70 -1.67 -9.55
C LYS A 90 2.84 -1.13 -8.41
N ASN A 91 3.34 -0.18 -7.62
CA ASN A 91 2.59 0.44 -6.54
C ASN A 91 1.79 1.62 -7.08
N HIS A 92 0.52 1.37 -7.41
CA HIS A 92 -0.34 2.38 -8.01
C HIS A 92 -0.49 3.62 -7.13
N HIS A 93 -0.66 3.46 -5.81
CA HIS A 93 -0.79 4.56 -4.86
C HIS A 93 0.46 5.43 -4.83
N ALA A 94 1.65 4.83 -4.78
CA ALA A 94 2.90 5.59 -4.76
C ALA A 94 3.15 6.36 -6.07
N VAL A 95 2.77 5.77 -7.21
CA VAL A 95 2.87 6.42 -8.52
C VAL A 95 1.87 7.58 -8.63
N GLU A 96 0.62 7.37 -8.23
CA GLU A 96 -0.45 8.37 -8.26
C GLU A 96 -0.11 9.56 -7.38
N PHE A 97 0.24 9.32 -6.12
CA PHE A 97 0.69 10.34 -5.16
C PHE A 97 1.81 11.20 -5.77
N VAL A 98 2.91 10.59 -6.22
CA VAL A 98 4.04 11.35 -6.79
C VAL A 98 3.62 12.13 -8.04
N CYS A 99 2.80 11.55 -8.91
CA CYS A 99 2.36 12.24 -10.14
C CYS A 99 1.46 13.43 -9.84
N ASP A 100 0.55 13.33 -8.87
CA ASP A 100 -0.41 14.38 -8.54
C ASP A 100 0.28 15.60 -7.95
N TYR A 101 1.20 15.39 -7.00
CA TYR A 101 1.99 16.49 -6.44
C TYR A 101 2.95 17.09 -7.46
N MET A 102 3.61 16.26 -8.28
CA MET A 102 4.48 16.78 -9.34
C MET A 102 3.69 17.54 -10.41
N ARG A 103 2.45 17.13 -10.73
CA ARG A 103 1.56 17.88 -11.62
C ARG A 103 1.20 19.24 -11.04
N MET A 104 0.92 19.29 -9.74
CA MET A 104 0.65 20.56 -9.05
C MET A 104 1.86 21.50 -9.09
N VAL A 105 3.07 20.96 -8.92
CA VAL A 105 4.32 21.73 -9.01
C VAL A 105 4.57 22.22 -10.44
N THR A 106 4.33 21.40 -11.47
CA THR A 106 4.50 21.81 -12.88
C THR A 106 3.51 22.90 -13.29
N LEU A 107 2.31 22.91 -12.73
CA LEU A 107 1.28 23.94 -12.98
C LEU A 107 1.56 25.28 -12.26
N GLY A 108 2.66 25.38 -11.52
CA GLY A 108 3.10 26.64 -10.89
C GLY A 108 2.45 26.93 -9.53
N SER A 109 1.96 25.90 -8.83
CA SER A 109 1.52 26.07 -7.44
C SER A 109 2.73 26.40 -6.56
N ASN A 110 2.84 27.67 -6.16
CA ASN A 110 3.99 28.21 -5.42
C ASN A 110 3.82 28.13 -3.89
N ASN A 111 2.68 27.63 -3.39
CA ASN A 111 2.48 27.54 -1.95
C ASN A 111 2.91 26.18 -1.42
N VAL A 112 4.23 26.03 -1.25
CA VAL A 112 4.88 24.80 -0.74
C VAL A 112 4.26 24.35 0.58
N HIS A 113 3.84 25.29 1.44
CA HIS A 113 3.20 25.00 2.72
C HIS A 113 1.80 24.39 2.57
N GLU A 114 1.01 24.85 1.60
CA GLU A 114 -0.29 24.22 1.31
C GLU A 114 -0.10 22.83 0.72
N MET A 115 0.90 22.65 -0.16
CA MET A 115 1.23 21.33 -0.71
C MET A 115 1.65 20.34 0.37
N GLU A 116 2.46 20.79 1.33
CA GLU A 116 2.89 19.99 2.48
C GLU A 116 1.70 19.57 3.33
N ALA A 117 0.81 20.51 3.67
CA ALA A 117 -0.41 20.21 4.42
C ALA A 117 -1.32 19.20 3.69
N LEU A 118 -1.46 19.32 2.36
CA LEU A 118 -2.23 18.37 1.54
C LEU A 118 -1.56 16.98 1.50
N MET A 119 -0.23 16.92 1.36
CA MET A 119 0.52 15.67 1.41
C MET A 119 0.32 14.95 2.75
N ASP A 120 0.39 15.68 3.86
CA ASP A 120 0.20 15.13 5.20
C ASP A 120 -1.25 14.64 5.41
N GLU A 121 -2.24 15.42 4.97
CA GLU A 121 -3.66 15.04 5.07
C GLU A 121 -3.99 13.79 4.24
N GLU A 122 -3.45 13.67 3.03
CA GLU A 122 -3.64 12.48 2.18
C GLU A 122 -2.95 11.25 2.79
N LEU A 123 -1.72 11.41 3.32
CA LEU A 123 -1.01 10.33 4.02
C LEU A 123 -1.75 9.87 5.28
N GLU A 124 -2.33 10.80 6.04
CA GLU A 124 -3.16 10.50 7.20
C GLU A 124 -4.45 9.79 6.80
N THR A 125 -5.14 10.26 5.75
CA THR A 125 -6.34 9.63 5.23
C THR A 125 -6.06 8.23 4.72
N HIS A 126 -4.96 8.01 4.00
CA HIS A 126 -4.56 6.69 3.53
C HIS A 126 -4.18 5.75 4.68
N HIS A 127 -3.52 6.25 5.74
CA HIS A 127 -3.30 5.47 6.96
C HIS A 127 -4.63 5.14 7.66
N GLN A 128 -5.52 6.12 7.82
CA GLN A 128 -6.84 5.93 8.42
C GLN A 128 -7.73 5.00 7.59
N GLU A 129 -7.60 4.96 6.27
CA GLU A 129 -8.31 4.00 5.41
C GLU A 129 -7.75 2.59 5.55
N GLN A 130 -6.42 2.44 5.61
CA GLN A 130 -5.79 1.16 5.93
C GLN A 130 -6.15 0.69 7.34
N GLU A 131 -6.16 1.58 8.31
CA GLU A 131 -6.57 1.34 9.69
C GLU A 131 -8.08 1.11 9.82
N ARG A 132 -8.94 1.76 9.03
CA ARG A 132 -10.38 1.45 8.96
C ARG A 132 -10.61 0.11 8.32
N MET A 133 -9.78 -0.31 7.37
CA MET A 133 -9.86 -1.65 6.81
C MET A 133 -9.42 -2.68 7.86
N VAL A 134 -8.32 -2.44 8.57
CA VAL A 134 -7.89 -3.25 9.73
C VAL A 134 -8.94 -3.24 10.84
N GLY A 135 -9.54 -2.09 11.10
CA GLY A 135 -10.56 -1.84 12.13
C GLY A 135 -11.91 -2.41 11.74
N ALA A 136 -12.27 -2.48 10.47
CA ALA A 136 -13.43 -3.20 9.96
C ALA A 136 -13.18 -4.71 10.04
N PHE A 137 -11.97 -5.17 9.76
CA PHE A 137 -11.56 -6.56 10.02
C PHE A 137 -11.54 -6.90 11.51
N GLN A 138 -11.08 -5.99 12.37
CA GLN A 138 -11.09 -6.13 13.82
C GLN A 138 -12.51 -6.04 14.36
N SER A 139 -13.37 -5.18 13.83
CA SER A 139 -14.80 -5.10 14.18
C SER A 139 -15.57 -6.32 13.67
N LEU A 140 -15.16 -6.91 12.55
CA LEU A 140 -15.65 -8.22 12.10
C LEU A 140 -15.17 -9.33 13.06
N ALA A 141 -13.93 -9.27 13.55
CA ALA A 141 -13.39 -10.20 14.54
C ALA A 141 -14.04 -10.04 15.94
N ASP A 142 -14.27 -8.78 16.37
CA ASP A 142 -14.90 -8.38 17.63
C ASP A 142 -16.44 -8.44 17.55
N GLY A 143 -17.00 -8.58 16.34
CA GLY A 143 -18.39 -8.98 16.10
C GLY A 143 -18.60 -10.49 16.09
N THR A 144 -17.51 -11.27 16.11
CA THR A 144 -17.50 -12.74 16.21
C THR A 144 -17.08 -13.36 17.57
N PRO A 145 -17.15 -12.68 18.74
CA PRO A 145 -17.13 -13.32 20.04
C PRO A 145 -18.54 -13.39 20.66
N ALA A 146 -19.58 -13.60 19.84
CA ALA A 146 -20.95 -13.73 20.32
C ALA A 146 -21.68 -15.02 19.87
N LEU A 147 -20.97 -16.03 19.35
CA LEU A 147 -21.41 -17.44 19.29
C LEU A 147 -20.22 -18.41 19.36
#